data_AF-A0A1F3VNV0-F1
#
_entry.id   AF-A0A1F3VNV0-F1
#
_cell.length_a   1.000
_cell.length_b   1.000
_cell.length_c   1.000
_cell.angle_alpha   90.00
_cell.angle_beta   90.00
_cell.angle_gamma   90.00
#
_symmetry.space_group_name_H-M   'P 1'
#
loop_
_entity.id
_entity.type
_entity.pdbx_description
1 polymer ?
#
loop_
_entity_poly.entity_id
_entity_poly.type
_entity_poly.pdbx_seq_one_letter_code
_entity_poly.pdbx_strand_id
1 'polypeptide(L)'
;MEIDEDKLIIIDQKDTTQISYSADPEEWETDYDLIDSESWPELLKYREQVARQRLNCIEEQLNLCEAYIYNGLYEKALNYLSILYKEIPDHPSIVHSIVEVLLLLGHHEHDFKWKTPPKVFHLGRDILETCYQYLKPKRNLIVSLIYTVTCG
;
A
#
# COMPACT_ATOMS: atom_id res chain seq x y z
N MET A 1 2.39 29.17 3.32
CA MET A 1 3.27 28.00 3.51
C MET A 1 3.21 27.27 2.19
N GLU A 2 4.11 27.63 1.28
CA GLU A 2 4.13 27.15 -0.10
C GLU A 2 4.51 25.67 -0.11
N ILE A 3 3.73 24.88 -0.85
CA ILE A 3 4.02 23.49 -1.14
C ILE A 3 5.01 23.50 -2.31
N ASP A 4 6.19 22.95 -2.09
CA ASP A 4 7.26 22.83 -3.08
C ASP A 4 6.90 21.67 -4.03
N GLU A 5 6.29 22.00 -5.17
CA GLU A 5 5.80 21.08 -6.19
C GLU A 5 6.94 20.42 -7.02
N ASP A 6 8.20 20.77 -6.79
CA ASP A 6 9.36 20.37 -7.63
C ASP A 6 10.16 19.17 -7.12
N LYS A 7 9.59 18.30 -6.28
CA LYS A 7 10.20 17.00 -5.91
C LYS A 7 9.39 15.77 -6.31
N LEU A 8 8.66 15.87 -7.42
CA LEU A 8 8.31 14.68 -8.18
C LEU A 8 9.55 14.16 -8.88
N ILE A 9 10.05 13.01 -8.42
CA ILE A 9 11.19 12.32 -9.03
C ILE A 9 10.74 11.87 -10.42
N ILE A 10 11.08 12.67 -11.43
CA ILE A 10 11.04 12.27 -12.84
C ILE A 10 12.12 11.18 -13.00
N ILE A 11 11.71 9.99 -13.42
CA ILE A 11 12.63 8.90 -13.75
C ILE A 11 13.32 9.28 -15.07
N ASP A 12 14.40 10.05 -14.99
CA ASP A 12 15.30 10.29 -16.13
C ASP A 12 16.20 9.07 -16.29
N GLN A 13 15.98 8.31 -17.36
CA GLN A 13 16.73 7.11 -17.71
C GLN A 13 18.11 7.45 -18.29
N LYS A 14 18.99 8.14 -17.55
CA LYS A 14 20.39 8.36 -17.96
C LYS A 14 21.37 8.50 -16.79
N ASP A 15 21.61 7.41 -16.07
CA ASP A 15 22.97 6.99 -15.66
C ASP A 15 22.90 5.68 -14.86
N THR A 16 23.09 4.55 -15.53
CA THR A 16 23.29 3.26 -14.86
C THR A 16 24.73 3.16 -14.37
N THR A 17 25.03 3.83 -13.26
CA THR A 17 26.14 3.40 -12.41
C THR A 17 25.67 2.14 -11.69
N GLN A 18 26.31 1.00 -11.97
CA GLN A 18 26.03 -0.25 -11.26
C GLN A 18 26.35 -0.08 -9.78
N ILE A 19 25.32 0.18 -8.97
CA ILE A 19 25.41 0.06 -7.52
C ILE A 19 25.29 -1.43 -7.21
N SER A 20 26.39 -2.03 -6.72
CA SER A 20 26.40 -3.44 -6.32
C SER A 20 25.55 -3.61 -5.06
N TYR A 21 24.39 -4.25 -5.21
CA TYR A 21 23.53 -4.64 -4.10
C TYR A 21 24.18 -5.79 -3.34
N SER A 22 24.66 -5.55 -2.11
CA SER A 22 24.54 -6.59 -1.10
C SER A 22 23.11 -6.49 -0.58
N ALA A 23 22.19 -7.25 -1.20
CA ALA A 23 20.85 -7.40 -0.64
C ALA A 23 21.02 -7.98 0.76
N ASP A 24 20.72 -7.16 1.77
CA ASP A 24 20.61 -7.67 3.13
C ASP A 24 19.39 -8.61 3.13
N PRO A 25 19.60 -9.92 3.37
CA PRO A 25 18.52 -10.89 3.32
C PRO A 25 17.45 -10.66 4.40
N GLU A 26 17.68 -9.75 5.34
CA GLU A 26 16.79 -9.40 6.45
C GLU A 26 16.14 -8.01 6.28
N GLU A 27 16.20 -7.36 5.10
CA GLU A 27 15.50 -6.09 4.87
C GLU A 27 13.99 -6.15 5.17
N TRP A 28 13.37 -7.31 4.94
CA TRP A 28 11.96 -7.55 5.26
C TRP A 28 11.65 -7.46 6.75
N GLU A 29 12.63 -7.70 7.64
CA GLU A 29 12.43 -7.63 9.09
C GLU A 29 12.13 -6.20 9.55
N THR A 30 12.84 -5.21 8.98
CA THR A 30 12.60 -3.81 9.32
C THR A 30 11.20 -3.37 8.91
N ASP A 31 10.76 -3.72 7.70
CA ASP A 31 9.42 -3.38 7.23
C ASP A 31 8.33 -4.10 8.05
N TYR A 32 8.55 -5.39 8.36
CA TYR A 32 7.67 -6.18 9.22
C TYR A 32 7.52 -5.59 10.62
N ASP A 33 8.63 -5.26 11.29
CA ASP A 33 8.63 -4.70 12.64
C ASP A 33 7.91 -3.36 12.72
N LEU A 34 8.07 -2.52 11.68
CA LEU A 34 7.38 -1.23 11.58
C LEU A 34 5.87 -1.40 11.35
N ILE A 35 5.46 -2.44 10.61
CA ILE A 35 4.05 -2.78 10.41
C ILE A 35 3.44 -3.37 11.69
N ASP A 36 4.11 -4.33 12.34
CA ASP A 36 3.62 -5.00 13.55
C ASP A 36 3.47 -4.02 14.72
N SER A 37 4.40 -3.06 14.82
CA SER A 37 4.34 -1.97 15.80
C SER A 37 3.42 -0.81 15.42
N GLU A 38 2.79 -0.84 14.23
CA GLU A 38 1.97 0.24 13.67
C GLU A 38 2.69 1.60 13.62
N SER A 39 4.01 1.60 13.44
CA SER A 39 4.86 2.79 13.40
C SER A 39 4.80 3.44 12.01
N TRP A 40 3.61 3.93 11.63
CA TRP A 40 3.34 4.40 10.26
C TRP A 40 4.23 5.55 9.78
N PRO A 41 4.54 6.59 10.58
CA PRO A 41 5.44 7.67 10.15
C PRO A 41 6.86 7.16 9.85
N GLU A 42 7.36 6.23 10.66
CA GLU A 42 8.66 5.59 10.52
C GLU A 42 8.69 4.67 9.30
N LEU A 43 7.63 3.87 9.09
CA LEU A 43 7.44 3.05 7.90
C LEU A 43 7.49 3.89 6.62
N LEU A 44 6.82 5.05 6.63
CA LEU A 44 6.85 5.96 5.50
C LEU A 44 8.26 6.46 5.22
N LYS A 45 8.98 6.88 6.25
CA LYS A 45 10.36 7.36 6.09
C LYS A 45 11.29 6.27 5.56
N TYR A 46 11.13 5.04 6.04
CA TYR A 46 11.88 3.87 5.58
C TYR A 46 11.57 3.56 4.11
N ARG A 47 10.30 3.40 3.74
CA ARG A 47 9.89 3.09 2.36
C ARG A 47 10.19 4.22 1.38
N GLU A 48 10.20 5.49 1.81
CA GLU A 48 10.71 6.60 0.99
C GLU A 48 12.20 6.44 0.68
N GLN A 49 13.00 6.00 1.64
CA GLN A 49 14.43 5.74 1.42
C GLN A 49 14.64 4.57 0.46
N VAL A 50 13.94 3.46 0.67
CA VAL A 50 14.05 2.26 -0.18
C VAL A 50 13.62 2.57 -1.62
N ALA A 51 12.46 3.20 -1.80
CA ALA A 51 11.95 3.55 -3.11
C ALA A 51 12.89 4.50 -3.89
N ARG A 52 13.58 5.42 -3.19
CA ARG A 52 14.60 6.30 -3.81
C ARG A 52 15.84 5.55 -4.28
N GLN A 53 16.23 4.49 -3.58
CA GLN A 53 17.36 3.66 -3.97
C GLN A 53 16.99 2.71 -5.13
N ARG A 54 15.71 2.35 -5.24
CA ARG A 54 15.18 1.35 -6.18
C ARG A 54 14.06 1.92 -7.06
N LEU A 55 14.35 3.01 -7.78
CA LEU A 55 13.37 3.73 -8.60
C LEU A 55 12.69 2.87 -9.67
N ASN A 56 13.36 1.82 -10.15
CA ASN A 56 12.84 0.94 -11.19
C ASN A 56 12.13 -0.31 -10.65
N CYS A 57 12.05 -0.49 -9.32
CA CYS A 57 11.39 -1.62 -8.69
C CYS A 57 9.94 -1.24 -8.37
N ILE A 58 8.98 -1.79 -9.13
CA ILE A 58 7.56 -1.44 -8.99
C ILE A 58 7.02 -1.81 -7.60
N GLU A 59 7.51 -2.90 -7.03
CA GLU A 59 7.16 -3.37 -5.69
C GLU A 59 7.51 -2.29 -4.65
N GLU A 60 8.69 -1.68 -4.73
CA GLU A 60 9.11 -0.65 -3.77
C GLU A 60 8.35 0.66 -3.96
N GLN A 61 8.00 1.00 -5.20
CA GLN A 61 7.14 2.16 -5.46
C GLN A 61 5.72 1.92 -4.90
N LEU A 62 5.19 0.69 -5.00
CA LEU A 62 3.89 0.31 -4.43
C LEU A 62 3.91 0.25 -2.90
N ASN A 63 5.00 -0.27 -2.30
CA ASN A 63 5.21 -0.25 -0.86
C ASN A 63 5.16 1.20 -0.33
N LEU A 64 5.81 2.13 -1.03
CA LEU A 64 5.73 3.54 -0.69
C LEU A 64 4.29 4.10 -0.82
N CYS A 65 3.51 3.67 -1.81
CA CYS A 65 2.10 4.05 -1.93
C CYS A 65 1.29 3.60 -0.71
N GLU A 66 1.45 2.35 -0.28
CA GLU A 66 0.81 1.82 0.93
C GLU A 66 1.21 2.62 2.16
N ALA A 67 2.48 3.03 2.29
CA ALA A 67 2.90 3.86 3.41
C ALA A 67 2.21 5.23 3.42
N TYR A 68 1.98 5.84 2.25
CA TYR A 68 1.14 7.04 2.18
C TYR A 68 -0.29 6.76 2.65
N ILE A 69 -0.87 5.61 2.28
CA ILE A 69 -2.21 5.20 2.70
C ILE A 69 -2.29 5.02 4.22
N TYR A 70 -1.35 4.28 4.83
CA TYR A 70 -1.32 4.07 6.29
C TYR A 70 -1.17 5.38 7.07
N ASN A 71 -0.56 6.41 6.47
CA ASN A 71 -0.41 7.73 7.08
C ASN A 71 -1.57 8.70 6.75
N GLY A 72 -2.64 8.23 6.10
CA GLY A 72 -3.77 9.07 5.71
C GLY A 72 -3.48 10.08 4.59
N LEU A 73 -2.35 9.92 3.89
CA LEU A 73 -1.89 10.80 2.81
C LEU A 73 -2.50 10.37 1.47
N TYR A 74 -3.82 10.21 1.43
CA TYR A 74 -4.53 9.59 0.30
C TYR A 74 -4.37 10.37 -1.01
N GLU A 75 -4.44 11.69 -0.99
CA GLU A 75 -4.22 12.53 -2.18
C GLU A 75 -2.80 12.37 -2.74
N LYS A 76 -1.80 12.27 -1.85
CA LYS A 76 -0.41 12.02 -2.24
C LYS A 76 -0.27 10.63 -2.86
N ALA A 77 -0.90 9.62 -2.26
CA ALA A 77 -0.95 8.27 -2.81
C ALA A 77 -1.60 8.24 -4.19
N LEU A 78 -2.76 8.90 -4.37
CA LEU A 78 -3.49 8.93 -5.63
C LEU A 78 -2.69 9.61 -6.73
N ASN A 79 -2.07 10.76 -6.44
CA ASN A 79 -1.23 11.48 -7.39
C ASN A 79 -0.04 10.63 -7.84
N TYR A 80 0.60 9.94 -6.89
CA TYR A 80 1.74 9.09 -7.17
C TYR A 80 1.33 7.84 -7.98
N LEU A 81 0.25 7.15 -7.60
CA LEU A 81 -0.31 6.02 -8.35
C LEU A 81 -0.77 6.42 -9.76
N SER A 82 -1.29 7.64 -9.93
CA SER A 82 -1.69 8.18 -11.24
C SER A 82 -0.51 8.27 -12.20
N ILE A 83 0.70 8.52 -11.69
CA ILE A 83 1.92 8.55 -12.48
C ILE A 83 2.35 7.13 -12.81
N LEU A 84 2.39 6.24 -11.81
CA LEU A 84 2.70 4.82 -12.04
C LEU A 84 1.76 4.17 -13.07
N TYR A 85 0.47 4.48 -13.05
CA TYR A 85 -0.51 3.97 -14.01
C TYR A 85 -0.28 4.47 -15.44
N LYS A 86 0.24 5.69 -15.62
CA LYS A 86 0.58 6.19 -16.97
C LYS A 86 1.72 5.39 -17.59
N GLU A 87 2.70 5.01 -16.77
CA GLU A 87 3.87 4.24 -17.21
C GLU A 87 3.52 2.76 -17.43
N ILE A 88 2.77 2.16 -16.50
CA ILE A 88 2.42 0.73 -16.50
C ILE A 88 0.90 0.58 -16.38
N PRO A 89 0.15 0.93 -17.45
CA PRO A 89 -1.29 0.80 -17.43
C PRO A 89 -1.68 -0.66 -17.23
N ASP A 90 -2.78 -0.86 -16.52
CA ASP A 90 -3.44 -2.15 -16.29
C ASP A 90 -2.62 -3.14 -15.42
N HIS A 91 -1.56 -2.68 -14.74
CA HIS A 91 -0.89 -3.46 -13.70
C HIS A 91 -1.86 -3.72 -12.52
N PRO A 92 -2.15 -4.99 -12.15
CA PRO A 92 -3.19 -5.32 -11.19
C PRO A 92 -3.05 -4.61 -9.84
N SER A 93 -1.85 -4.56 -9.28
CA SER A 93 -1.61 -3.92 -7.98
C SER A 93 -1.80 -2.40 -8.04
N ILE A 94 -1.42 -1.76 -9.15
CA ILE A 94 -1.60 -0.30 -9.31
C ILE A 94 -3.09 0.02 -9.41
N VAL A 95 -3.82 -0.75 -10.24
CA VAL A 95 -5.26 -0.61 -10.40
C VAL A 95 -5.98 -0.82 -9.06
N HIS A 96 -5.62 -1.85 -8.31
CA HIS A 96 -6.19 -2.14 -7.00
C HIS A 96 -5.96 -0.98 -6.02
N SER A 97 -4.70 -0.51 -5.88
CA SER A 97 -4.38 0.59 -4.97
C SER A 97 -5.06 1.90 -5.37
N ILE A 98 -5.25 2.19 -6.67
CA ILE A 98 -6.02 3.37 -7.09
C ILE A 98 -7.48 3.25 -6.65
N VAL A 99 -8.11 2.09 -6.87
CA VAL A 99 -9.50 1.86 -6.44
C VAL A 99 -9.63 1.99 -4.92
N GLU A 100 -8.71 1.42 -4.17
CA GLU A 100 -8.66 1.55 -2.71
C GLU A 100 -8.57 3.01 -2.26
N VAL A 101 -7.64 3.79 -2.83
CA VAL A 101 -7.46 5.20 -2.49
C VAL A 101 -8.67 6.05 -2.86
N LEU A 102 -9.31 5.79 -4.01
CA LEU A 102 -10.56 6.46 -4.38
C LEU A 102 -11.64 6.20 -3.34
N LEU A 103 -11.82 4.95 -2.91
CA LEU A 103 -12.79 4.60 -1.87
C LEU A 103 -12.48 5.28 -0.53
N LEU A 104 -11.20 5.36 -0.14
CA LEU A 104 -10.76 6.05 1.08
C LEU A 104 -11.03 7.56 1.03
N LEU A 105 -10.99 8.16 -0.16
CA LEU A 105 -11.36 9.57 -0.40
C LEU A 105 -12.88 9.78 -0.52
N GLY A 106 -13.68 8.71 -0.54
CA GLY A 106 -15.13 8.78 -0.79
C GLY A 106 -15.49 9.02 -2.25
N HIS A 107 -14.55 8.79 -3.16
CA HIS A 107 -14.76 8.79 -4.60
C HIS A 107 -15.19 7.41 -5.10
N HIS A 108 -15.77 7.40 -6.29
CA HIS A 108 -16.16 6.17 -6.98
C HIS A 108 -15.04 5.78 -7.96
N GLU A 109 -14.91 4.49 -8.29
CA GLU A 109 -13.93 4.04 -9.27
C GLU A 109 -14.06 4.74 -10.62
N HIS A 110 -15.24 5.25 -10.99
CA HIS A 110 -15.44 5.96 -12.25
C HIS A 110 -14.83 7.37 -12.28
N ASP A 111 -14.41 7.91 -11.14
CA ASP A 111 -13.85 9.26 -11.03
C ASP A 111 -12.40 9.34 -11.54
N PHE A 112 -11.74 8.17 -11.69
CA PHE A 112 -10.40 8.09 -12.24
C PHE A 112 -10.41 7.95 -13.77
N LYS A 113 -9.42 8.57 -14.41
CA LYS A 113 -9.25 8.58 -15.88
C LYS A 113 -8.57 7.30 -16.35
N TRP A 114 -9.28 6.17 -16.29
CA TRP A 114 -8.78 4.88 -16.74
C TRP A 114 -8.53 4.84 -18.25
N LYS A 115 -7.48 4.14 -18.66
CA LYS A 115 -7.30 3.71 -20.05
C LYS A 115 -8.22 2.52 -20.34
N THR A 116 -8.23 1.56 -19.42
CA THR A 116 -9.13 0.41 -19.40
C THR A 116 -9.83 0.39 -18.04
N PRO A 117 -11.15 0.71 -17.96
CA PRO A 117 -11.85 0.72 -16.68
C PRO A 117 -11.85 -0.66 -16.01
N PRO A 118 -11.46 -0.78 -14.73
CA PRO A 118 -11.51 -2.05 -14.02
C PRO A 118 -12.95 -2.48 -13.76
N LYS A 119 -13.18 -3.79 -13.74
CA LYS A 119 -14.45 -4.34 -13.27
C LYS A 119 -14.42 -4.46 -11.75
N VAL A 120 -15.02 -3.50 -11.07
CA VAL A 120 -15.13 -3.49 -9.60
C VAL A 120 -16.43 -4.18 -9.19
N PHE A 121 -16.34 -5.11 -8.24
CA PHE A 121 -17.49 -5.77 -7.64
C PHE A 121 -17.72 -5.21 -6.24
N HIS A 122 -18.83 -4.52 -6.07
CA HIS A 122 -19.24 -4.00 -4.78
C HIS A 122 -19.91 -5.09 -3.96
N LEU A 123 -19.35 -5.40 -2.79
CA LEU A 123 -19.97 -6.34 -1.86
C LEU A 123 -21.20 -5.68 -1.23
N GLY A 124 -22.37 -6.27 -1.47
CA GLY A 124 -23.61 -5.82 -0.83
C GLY A 124 -23.54 -5.94 0.68
N ARG A 125 -24.37 -5.14 1.37
CA ARG A 125 -24.46 -5.14 2.84
C ARG A 125 -24.81 -6.54 3.38
N ASP A 126 -25.63 -7.28 2.65
CA ASP A 126 -26.00 -8.67 2.95
C ASP A 126 -24.79 -9.62 2.93
N ILE A 127 -23.91 -9.47 1.93
CA ILE A 127 -22.68 -10.27 1.83
C ILE A 127 -21.72 -9.88 2.96
N LEU A 128 -21.54 -8.58 3.20
CA LEU A 128 -20.69 -8.09 4.30
C LEU A 128 -21.16 -8.61 5.67
N GLU A 129 -22.47 -8.54 5.93
CA GLU A 129 -23.04 -9.06 7.16
C GLU A 129 -22.84 -10.57 7.28
N THR A 130 -23.02 -11.31 6.19
CA THR A 130 -22.78 -12.76 6.14
C THR A 130 -21.33 -13.09 6.48
N CYS A 131 -20.38 -12.39 5.87
CA CYS A 131 -18.94 -12.53 6.15
C CYS A 131 -18.63 -12.20 7.61
N TYR A 132 -19.18 -11.11 8.13
CA TYR A 132 -19.00 -10.71 9.52
C TYR A 132 -19.51 -11.80 10.48
N GLN A 133 -20.73 -12.30 10.29
CA GLN A 133 -21.31 -13.34 11.14
C GLN A 133 -20.52 -14.66 11.07
N TYR A 134 -19.96 -15.00 9.91
CA TYR A 134 -19.11 -16.17 9.75
C TYR A 134 -17.74 -16.04 10.45
N LEU A 135 -17.11 -14.87 10.37
CA LEU A 135 -15.77 -14.61 10.91
C LEU A 135 -15.79 -14.30 12.41
N LYS A 136 -16.82 -13.60 12.91
CA LYS A 136 -16.97 -13.20 14.31
C LYS A 136 -16.71 -14.30 15.33
N PRO A 137 -17.31 -15.52 15.24
CA PRO A 137 -17.07 -16.57 16.24
C PRO A 137 -15.64 -17.12 16.20
N LYS A 138 -14.96 -17.07 15.05
CA LYS A 138 -13.59 -17.58 14.88
C LYS A 138 -12.54 -16.64 15.45
N ARG A 139 -12.86 -15.35 15.60
CA ARG A 139 -11.97 -14.34 16.19
C ARG A 139 -11.70 -14.56 17.68
N ASN A 140 -12.59 -15.26 18.39
CA ASN A 140 -12.45 -15.58 19.82
C ASN A 140 -11.62 -16.85 20.12
N LEU A 141 -11.28 -17.66 19.11
CA LEU A 141 -10.51 -18.90 19.33
C LEU A 141 -9.04 -18.64 19.71
N ILE A 142 -8.52 -17.42 19.49
CA ILE A 142 -7.17 -17.03 19.92
C ILE A 142 -7.16 -16.65 21.42
N VAL A 143 -8.25 -16.07 21.95
CA VAL A 143 -8.34 -15.69 23.37
C VAL A 143 -8.67 -16.91 24.25
N SER A 144 -9.41 -17.91 23.75
CA SER A 144 -9.74 -19.12 24.53
C SER A 144 -8.58 -20.13 24.65
N LEU A 145 -7.54 -20.01 23.82
CA LEU A 145 -6.32 -20.82 23.95
C LEU A 145 -5.38 -20.33 25.05
N ILE A 146 -5.49 -19.07 25.50
CA ILE A 146 -4.69 -18.55 26.63
C ILE A 146 -5.31 -18.97 27.97
N TYR A 147 -6.63 -19.13 28.05
CA TYR A 147 -7.33 -19.53 29.30
C TYR A 147 -7.41 -21.04 29.54
N THR A 148 -7.01 -21.88 28.58
CA THR A 148 -7.07 -23.35 28.73
C THR A 148 -5.75 -24.00 29.17
N VAL A 149 -4.68 -23.22 29.37
CA VAL A 149 -3.36 -23.74 29.84
C VAL A 149 -3.13 -23.50 31.35
N THR A 150 -4.03 -22.85 32.08
CA THR A 150 -3.82 -22.54 33.51
C THR A 150 -4.70 -23.29 34.51
N CYS A 151 -5.51 -24.27 34.08
CA CYS A 151 -6.26 -25.13 35.00
C CYS A 151 -6.22 -26.60 34.53
N GLY A 152 -5.22 -27.33 35.00
CA GLY A 152 -5.07 -28.77 34.92
C GLY A 152 -3.98 -29.22 35.87
#